data_AF-A0A0D0BZN8-F1
#
_entry.id   AF-A0A0D0BZN8-F1
#
_cell.length_a   1.000
_cell.length_b   1.000
_cell.length_c   1.000
_cell.angle_alpha   90.00
_cell.angle_beta   90.00
_cell.angle_gamma   90.00
#
_symmetry.space_group_name_H-M   'P 1'
#
loop_
_entity.id
_entity.type
_entity.pdbx_description
1 polymer ?
#
loop_
_entity_poly.entity_id
_entity_poly.type
_entity_poly.pdbx_seq_one_letter_code
_entity_poly.pdbx_strand_id
1 'polypeptide(L)' 'FYTGNGTIARINAAVAAKHVTPLTLELGGKSLVIVDSKCDLELAAKRTITEYLLRFLPYILPLHSTLPD' A
#
# COMPACT_ATOMS: atom_id res chain seq x y z
N PHE A 1 -6.17 -15.13 -8.46
CA PHE A 1 -5.97 -14.10 -7.41
C PHE A 1 -4.77 -13.25 -7.78
N TYR A 2 -4.83 -11.93 -7.63
CA TYR A 2 -3.70 -11.02 -7.89
C TYR A 2 -3.69 -9.85 -6.90
N THR A 3 -2.52 -9.55 -6.35
CA THR A 3 -2.24 -8.35 -5.55
C THR A 3 -1.16 -7.54 -6.23
N GLY A 4 -1.37 -6.24 -6.39
CA GLY A 4 -0.37 -5.36 -7.01
C GLY A 4 -0.97 -4.06 -7.51
N ASN A 5 -0.55 -3.56 -8.66
CA ASN A 5 -1.01 -2.27 -9.17
C ASN A 5 -2.14 -2.42 -10.21
N GLY A 6 -2.91 -1.35 -10.38
CA GLY A 6 -4.03 -1.32 -11.32
C GLY A 6 -3.64 -1.49 -12.79
N THR A 7 -2.40 -1.18 -13.17
CA THR A 7 -1.93 -1.34 -14.55
C THR A 7 -1.85 -2.81 -14.95
N ILE A 8 -1.20 -3.64 -14.14
CA ILE A 8 -1.11 -5.09 -14.40
C ILE A 8 -2.48 -5.76 -14.20
N ALA A 9 -3.27 -5.30 -13.23
CA ALA A 9 -4.60 -5.84 -12.99
C ALA A 9 -5.55 -5.69 -14.18
N ARG A 10 -5.48 -4.57 -14.92
CA ARG A 10 -6.27 -4.37 -16.14
C ARG A 10 -5.91 -5.39 -17.22
N ILE A 11 -4.63 -5.73 -17.35
CA ILE A 11 -4.16 -6.75 -18.29
C ILE A 11 -4.72 -8.12 -17.88
N ASN A 12 -4.61 -8.47 -16.59
CA ASN A 12 -5.13 -9.72 -16.05
C ASN A 12 -6.65 -9.85 -16.26
N ALA A 13 -7.40 -8.77 -16.02
CA ALA A 13 -8.84 -8.74 -16.23
C ALA A 13 -9.22 -8.97 -17.70
N ALA A 14 -8.50 -8.35 -18.64
CA ALA A 14 -8.74 -8.51 -20.08
C ALA A 14 -8.51 -9.95 -20.56
N VAL A 15 -7.50 -10.64 -20.01
CA VAL A 15 -7.24 -12.05 -20.34
C VAL A 15 -8.30 -12.96 -19.70
N ALA A 16 -8.62 -12.75 -18.42
CA ALA A 16 -9.60 -13.57 -17.71
C ALA A 16 -11.01 -13.50 -18.31
N ALA A 17 -11.41 -12.35 -18.84
CA ALA A 17 -12.68 -12.17 -19.52
C ALA A 17 -12.85 -13.12 -20.72
N LYS A 18 -11.77 -13.44 -21.44
CA LYS A 18 -11.80 -14.37 -22.59
C LYS A 18 -12.12 -15.82 -22.20
N HIS A 19 -11.89 -16.17 -20.92
CA HIS A 19 -12.02 -17.52 -20.40
C HIS A 19 -13.07 -17.62 -19.29
N VAL A 20 -13.89 -16.57 -19.10
CA VAL A 20 -14.89 -16.49 -18.01
C VAL A 20 -14.27 -16.86 -16.66
N THR A 21 -13.01 -16.47 -16.45
CA THR A 21 -12.26 -16.86 -15.25
C THR A 21 -12.55 -15.87 -14.13
N PRO A 22 -13.04 -16.32 -12.97
CA PRO A 22 -13.26 -15.44 -11.83
C PRO A 22 -11.92 -14.90 -11.32
N LEU A 23 -11.89 -13.63 -10.94
CA LEU A 23 -10.71 -12.97 -10.39
C LEU A 23 -11.04 -12.27 -9.07
N THR A 24 -10.05 -12.29 -8.19
CA THR A 24 -9.95 -11.42 -7.01
C THR A 24 -8.72 -10.55 -7.22
N LEU A 25 -8.91 -9.22 -7.10
CA LEU A 25 -7.91 -8.20 -7.42
C LEU A 25 -7.73 -7.27 -6.21
N GLU A 26 -6.54 -7.25 -5.62
CA GLU A 26 -6.16 -6.39 -4.50
C GLU A 26 -5.17 -5.32 -5.00
N LEU A 27 -5.67 -4.13 -5.35
CA LEU A 27 -4.93 -3.18 -6.20
C LEU A 27 -4.26 -2.02 -5.46
N GLY A 28 -4.26 -2.09 -4.12
CA GLY A 28 -3.87 -0.99 -3.26
C GLY A 28 -4.77 0.23 -3.41
N GLY A 29 -4.32 1.36 -2.88
CA GLY A 29 -5.08 2.61 -2.90
C GLY A 29 -4.41 3.68 -2.03
N LYS A 30 -5.03 4.86 -2.00
CA LYS A 30 -4.64 5.94 -1.08
C LYS A 30 -5.46 5.79 0.20
N SER A 31 -4.83 5.24 1.23
CA SER A 31 -5.41 5.18 2.57
C SER A 31 -5.48 6.60 3.15
N LEU A 32 -6.66 7.21 3.14
CA LEU A 32 -6.84 8.57 3.66
C LEU A 32 -6.93 8.56 5.19
N VAL A 33 -6.32 9.55 5.82
CA VAL A 33 -6.52 9.86 7.24
C VAL A 33 -7.27 11.19 7.33
N ILE A 34 -8.39 11.19 8.05
CA ILE A 34 -9.22 12.38 8.30
C ILE A 34 -9.05 12.78 9.76
N VAL A 35 -8.76 14.05 10.00
CA VAL A 35 -8.50 14.62 11.33
C VAL A 35 -9.57 15.68 11.60
N ASP A 36 -10.43 15.44 12.60
CA ASP A 36 -11.46 16.41 13.01
C ASP A 36 -10.91 17.42 14.03
N SER A 37 -11.53 18.60 14.07
CA SER A 37 -11.22 19.69 15.01
C SER A 37 -11.25 19.29 16.49
N LYS A 38 -12.04 18.27 16.85
CA LYS A 38 -12.17 17.80 18.24
C LYS A 38 -11.26 16.63 18.58
N CYS A 39 -10.40 16.20 17.65
CA CYS A 39 -9.53 15.05 17.91
C CYS A 39 -8.35 15.42 18.82
N ASP A 40 -7.81 14.41 19.50
CA ASP A 40 -6.49 14.49 20.11
C ASP A 40 -5.44 14.53 19.00
N LEU A 41 -4.88 15.72 18.78
CA LEU A 41 -3.95 15.97 17.69
C LEU A 41 -2.61 15.24 17.89
N GLU A 42 -2.14 15.13 19.13
CA GLU A 42 -0.87 14.46 19.43
C GLU A 42 -0.98 12.96 19.15
N LEU A 43 -2.08 12.33 19.60
CA LEU A 43 -2.35 10.94 19.32
C LEU A 43 -2.56 10.68 17.82
N ALA A 44 -3.29 11.56 17.13
CA ALA A 44 -3.52 11.47 15.70
C ALA A 44 -2.20 11.54 14.91
N ALA A 45 -1.32 12.47 15.27
CA ALA A 45 0.00 12.62 14.65
C ALA A 45 0.85 11.35 14.88
N LYS A 46 0.93 10.87 16.12
CA LYS A 46 1.71 9.67 16.49
C LYS A 46 1.28 8.44 15.71
N ARG A 47 -0.03 8.23 15.56
CA ARG A 47 -0.57 7.09 14.79
C ARG A 47 -0.29 7.20 13.30
N THR A 48 -0.49 8.41 12.74
CA THR A 48 -0.30 8.65 11.32
C THR A 48 1.15 8.44 10.90
N ILE A 49 2.11 8.98 11.65
CA ILE A 49 3.53 8.78 11.34
C ILE A 49 3.96 7.32 11.51
N THR A 50 3.38 6.61 12.49
CA THR A 50 3.67 5.19 12.72
C THR A 50 3.23 4.33 11.53
N GLU A 51 2.02 4.54 10.98
CA GLU A 51 1.56 3.83 9.77
C GLU A 51 2.47 4.12 8.57
N TYR A 52 2.80 5.40 8.37
CA TYR A 52 3.66 5.80 7.26
C TYR A 52 5.02 5.09 7.35
N LEU A 53 5.69 5.15 8.50
CA LEU A 53 6.99 4.52 8.68
C LEU A 53 6.94 3.00 8.47
N LEU A 54 5.93 2.31 8.99
CA LEU A 54 5.78 0.86 8.80
C LEU A 54 5.62 0.47 7.33
N ARG A 55 4.92 1.30 6.53
CA ARG A 55 4.77 1.07 5.09
C ARG A 55 6.10 1.17 4.34
N PHE A 56 6.99 2.08 4.75
CA PHE A 56 8.27 2.32 4.06
C PHE A 56 9.46 1.57 4.68
N LEU A 57 9.31 1.02 5.87
CA LEU A 57 10.34 0.26 6.58
C LEU A 57 11.04 -0.83 5.73
N PRO A 58 10.32 -1.69 4.96
CA PRO A 58 10.98 -2.69 4.12
C PRO A 58 11.80 -2.10 2.95
N TYR A 59 11.60 -0.83 2.60
CA TYR A 59 12.38 -0.12 1.58
C TYR A 59 13.58 0.63 2.17
N ILE A 60 13.52 0.99 3.46
CA ILE A 60 14.57 1.76 4.15
C ILE A 60 15.63 0.84 4.77
N LEU A 61 15.23 -0.29 5.36
CA LEU A 61 16.15 -1.27 5.96
C LEU A 61 17.25 -1.81 5.04
N PRO A 62 17.00 -2.17 3.76
CA PRO A 62 18.04 -2.71 2.89
C PRO A 62 19.12 -1.69 2.47
N LEU A 63 18.94 -0.39 2.74
CA LEU A 63 19.96 0.64 2.45
C LEU A 63 21.15 0.63 3.42
N HIS A 64 21.05 -0.08 4.55
CA HIS A 64 22.13 -0.16 5.54
C HIS A 64 23.00 -1.41 5.43
N SER A 65 22.57 -2.44 4.68
CA SER A 65 23.33 -3.69 4.50
C SER A 65 24.26 -3.69 3.29
N THR A 66 24.31 -2.60 2.51
CA THR A 66 25.12 -2.49 1.28
C THR A 66 26.17 -1.38 1.33
N LEU A 67 26.34 -0.73 2.47
CA LEU A 67 27.44 0.22 2.67
C LEU A 67 28.67 -0.58 3.12
N PRO A 68 29.80 -0.55 2.39
CA PRO A 68 31.06 -1.05 2.94
C PRO A 68 31.46 -0.16 4.13
N ASP A 69 32.01 -0.81 5.18
CA ASP A 69 32.60 -0.14 6.35
C ASP A 69 33.63 0.94 5.97
#